data_AF-A0A3D4TVL7-F1
#
_entry.id   AF-A0A3D4TVL7-F1
#
_cell.length_a   1.000
_cell.length_b   1.000
_cell.length_c   1.000
_cell.angle_alpha   90.00
_cell.angle_beta   90.00
_cell.angle_gamma   90.00
#
_symmetry.space_group_name_H-M   'P 1'
#
loop_
_entity.id
_entity.type
_entity.pdbx_description
1 polymer ?
#
loop_
_entity_poly.entity_id
_entity_poly.type
_entity_poly.pdbx_seq_one_letter_code
_entity_poly.pdbx_strand_id
1 'polypeptide(L)'
;MKRLIVIVFFALTAIASYAQESLIQPKVTEQTELVSIAFRLAGADEFVNNDVAGYAKAIDEYFKPYLKHELIQFIKKLRLTTSIGFDAVMSMAVNLDIKGGVMLKENLANVSHDKRWSEKNIQRFIELLNRFYLDSKFNDFFNSQRLLFQKAENNFSTVLKEVDFNWFEKFYGFKPKGSYNLIISLTNGRGCYGPSVKYIDGHEDIYAVMGIQQIDSSGVPIYTQKTIPTIIHEFNHSFCNPLIKSQYSNMKPQASDFFKLVKDKMYAQKYGTPITMLYETLVRTCVIKYYQHIKASEKRINGMVFAEKSKGFIWTDELLGLLSKYENNRSEYATLNDFMPEIVKLQNSLSPKKLVSDFENNCPSIIYSNIKNGSKKIDPSTKILLVRFDRIMDDGFNGTSIGKKGEKFFPEFPVNGGAKWDSTKLEWSVQVILKPNKDYSISFPAQFFKDEKGYPLKDTYYLDFSTKGN
;
A
#
# COMPACT_ATOMS: atom_id res chain seq x y z
N MET A 1 -75.63 -19.05 33.11
CA MET A 1 -74.52 -18.11 32.87
C MET A 1 -73.21 -18.88 32.88
N LYS A 2 -72.64 -19.22 31.71
CA LYS A 2 -71.31 -19.84 31.60
C LYS A 2 -70.43 -18.87 30.82
N ARG A 3 -69.40 -18.34 31.48
CA ARG A 3 -68.44 -17.37 30.92
C ARG A 3 -67.51 -18.09 29.94
N LEU A 4 -67.49 -17.63 28.69
CA LEU A 4 -66.46 -18.00 27.72
C LEU A 4 -65.18 -17.24 28.09
N ILE A 5 -64.12 -17.96 28.44
CA ILE A 5 -62.77 -17.41 28.59
C ILE A 5 -62.13 -17.48 27.20
N VAL A 6 -61.96 -16.34 26.56
CA VAL A 6 -61.17 -16.20 25.33
C VAL A 6 -59.71 -15.98 25.75
N ILE A 7 -58.87 -16.99 25.55
CA ILE A 7 -57.42 -16.86 25.71
C ILE A 7 -56.87 -16.32 24.38
N VAL A 8 -56.46 -15.05 24.39
CA VAL A 8 -55.77 -14.41 23.27
C VAL A 8 -54.29 -14.79 23.35
N PHE A 9 -53.83 -15.61 22.42
CA PHE A 9 -52.41 -15.90 22.22
C PHE A 9 -51.75 -14.68 21.55
N PHE A 10 -51.02 -13.87 22.32
CA PHE A 10 -50.11 -12.86 21.76
C PHE A 10 -48.86 -13.58 21.23
N ALA A 11 -48.82 -13.85 19.92
CA ALA A 11 -47.60 -14.23 19.24
C ALA A 11 -46.68 -13.00 19.17
N LEU A 12 -45.73 -12.90 20.10
CA LEU A 12 -44.59 -12.00 20.02
C LEU A 12 -43.70 -12.47 18.86
N THR A 13 -44.00 -11.98 17.65
CA THR A 13 -43.03 -12.00 16.56
C THR A 13 -41.96 -10.98 16.89
N ALA A 14 -40.87 -11.46 17.49
CA ALA A 14 -39.61 -10.73 17.49
C ALA A 14 -39.17 -10.57 16.03
N ILE A 15 -39.52 -9.43 15.42
CA ILE A 15 -38.88 -8.98 14.20
C ILE A 15 -37.45 -8.66 14.63
N ALA A 16 -36.56 -9.63 14.48
CA ALA A 16 -35.15 -9.37 14.44
C ALA A 16 -34.93 -8.44 13.25
N SER A 17 -34.88 -7.14 13.51
CA SER A 17 -34.30 -6.17 12.60
C SER A 17 -32.84 -6.55 12.44
N TYR A 18 -32.56 -7.48 11.52
CA TYR A 18 -31.25 -7.56 10.91
C TYR A 18 -31.05 -6.20 10.25
N ALA A 19 -30.36 -5.30 10.95
CA ALA A 19 -29.76 -4.14 10.33
C ALA A 19 -28.94 -4.71 9.17
N GLN A 20 -29.41 -4.48 7.95
CA GLN A 20 -28.67 -4.78 6.75
C GLN A 20 -27.40 -3.95 6.86
N GLU A 21 -26.28 -4.59 7.26
CA GLU A 21 -24.95 -3.99 7.12
C GLU A 21 -24.90 -3.48 5.69
N SER A 22 -24.87 -2.14 5.51
CA SER A 22 -24.77 -1.56 4.19
C SER A 22 -23.46 -2.04 3.61
N LEU A 23 -23.54 -3.01 2.71
CA LEU A 23 -22.38 -3.68 2.13
C LEU A 23 -21.56 -2.59 1.43
N ILE A 24 -20.32 -2.38 1.88
CA ILE A 24 -19.44 -1.33 1.34
C ILE A 24 -19.32 -1.56 -0.16
N GLN A 25 -19.62 -0.53 -0.95
CA GLN A 25 -19.52 -0.60 -2.40
C GLN A 25 -18.30 0.17 -2.87
N PRO A 26 -17.44 -0.43 -3.71
CA PRO A 26 -16.33 0.28 -4.30
C PRO A 26 -16.87 1.27 -5.34
N LYS A 27 -16.36 2.50 -5.35
CA LYS A 27 -16.81 3.54 -6.28
C LYS A 27 -15.64 4.32 -6.87
N VAL A 28 -15.72 4.65 -8.14
CA VAL A 28 -14.92 5.76 -8.69
C VAL A 28 -15.68 7.05 -8.37
N THR A 29 -15.04 7.99 -7.68
CA THR A 29 -15.69 9.24 -7.30
C THR A 29 -15.14 10.40 -8.12
N GLU A 30 -16.03 11.35 -8.40
CA GLU A 30 -15.68 12.53 -9.20
C GLU A 30 -14.67 13.40 -8.47
N GLN A 31 -14.74 13.49 -7.14
CA GLN A 31 -13.82 14.26 -6.31
C GLN A 31 -12.38 13.76 -6.41
N THR A 32 -12.17 12.44 -6.32
CA THR A 32 -10.81 11.88 -6.38
C THR A 32 -10.24 11.98 -7.77
N GLU A 33 -11.01 11.65 -8.82
CA GLU A 33 -10.54 11.78 -10.20
C GLU A 33 -10.25 13.24 -10.58
N LEU A 34 -11.09 14.20 -10.16
CA LEU A 34 -10.85 15.63 -10.41
C LEU A 34 -9.52 16.10 -9.83
N VAL A 35 -9.29 15.80 -8.55
CA VAL A 35 -8.07 16.22 -7.86
C VAL A 35 -6.85 15.50 -8.45
N SER A 36 -6.93 14.19 -8.69
CA SER A 36 -5.83 13.42 -9.27
C SER A 36 -5.48 13.88 -10.68
N ILE A 37 -6.47 14.17 -11.53
CA ILE A 37 -6.25 14.72 -12.87
C ILE A 37 -5.61 16.11 -12.81
N ALA A 38 -6.07 17.00 -11.92
CA ALA A 38 -5.45 18.30 -11.75
C ALA A 38 -3.95 18.20 -11.35
N PHE A 39 -3.62 17.25 -10.47
CA PHE A 39 -2.23 16.99 -10.07
C PHE A 39 -1.41 16.29 -11.18
N ARG A 40 -2.02 15.39 -11.97
CA ARG A 40 -1.42 14.83 -13.18
C ARG A 40 -1.02 15.93 -14.16
N LEU A 41 -1.93 16.85 -14.47
CA LEU A 41 -1.69 17.99 -15.39
C LEU A 41 -0.62 18.95 -14.84
N ALA A 42 -0.45 19.00 -13.52
CA ALA A 42 0.62 19.74 -12.87
C ALA A 42 1.99 19.03 -12.92
N GLY A 43 2.06 17.79 -13.42
CA GLY A 43 3.29 16.99 -13.50
C GLY A 43 3.68 16.37 -12.16
N ALA A 44 2.70 15.96 -11.35
CA ALA A 44 2.97 15.22 -10.13
C ALA A 44 3.19 13.74 -10.46
N ASP A 45 4.45 13.28 -10.41
CA ASP A 45 4.86 11.91 -10.77
C ASP A 45 3.98 10.82 -10.15
N GLU A 46 3.54 11.00 -8.92
CA GLU A 46 2.67 10.06 -8.22
C GLU A 46 1.25 9.93 -8.80
N PHE A 47 0.83 10.86 -9.67
CA PHE A 47 -0.46 10.87 -10.40
C PHE A 47 -0.29 10.80 -11.93
N VAL A 48 0.95 10.77 -12.44
CA VAL A 48 1.25 10.59 -13.87
C VAL A 48 1.46 9.10 -14.15
N ASN A 49 0.34 8.36 -14.17
CA ASN A 49 0.32 6.93 -14.48
C ASN A 49 -0.40 6.67 -15.81
N ASN A 50 0.16 5.76 -16.63
CA ASN A 50 -0.35 5.41 -17.95
C ASN A 50 -0.72 3.92 -18.08
N ASP A 51 -0.87 3.21 -16.95
CA ASP A 51 -1.19 1.78 -16.90
C ASP A 51 -2.54 1.51 -17.58
N VAL A 52 -3.55 2.37 -17.34
CA VAL A 52 -4.78 2.37 -18.16
C VAL A 52 -4.60 3.31 -19.34
N ALA A 53 -3.88 2.84 -20.36
CA ALA A 53 -3.46 3.65 -21.50
C ALA A 53 -4.62 4.41 -22.19
N GLY A 54 -5.78 3.77 -22.34
CA GLY A 54 -6.96 4.41 -22.94
C GLY A 54 -7.48 5.59 -22.13
N TYR A 55 -7.54 5.44 -20.80
CA TYR A 55 -7.99 6.50 -19.90
C TYR A 55 -6.97 7.62 -19.78
N ALA A 56 -5.68 7.29 -19.65
CA ALA A 56 -4.59 8.26 -19.66
C ALA A 56 -4.60 9.12 -20.93
N LYS A 57 -4.76 8.48 -22.10
CA LYS A 57 -4.92 9.20 -23.38
C LYS A 57 -6.14 10.11 -23.38
N ALA A 58 -7.30 9.61 -22.91
CA ALA A 58 -8.52 10.41 -22.85
C ALA A 58 -8.35 11.66 -21.97
N ILE A 59 -7.70 11.53 -20.80
CA ILE A 59 -7.36 12.66 -19.93
C ILE A 59 -6.47 13.65 -20.68
N ASP A 60 -5.35 13.17 -21.23
CA ASP A 60 -4.34 14.04 -21.83
C ASP A 60 -4.88 14.79 -23.06
N GLU A 61 -5.72 14.15 -23.88
CA GLU A 61 -6.36 14.79 -25.04
C GLU A 61 -7.43 15.79 -24.62
N TYR A 62 -8.32 15.41 -23.71
CA TYR A 62 -9.42 16.27 -23.26
C TYR A 62 -8.92 17.51 -22.54
N PHE A 63 -7.95 17.35 -21.63
CA PHE A 63 -7.49 18.45 -20.78
C PHE A 63 -6.31 19.24 -21.34
N LYS A 64 -5.79 18.89 -22.53
CA LYS A 64 -4.71 19.61 -23.21
C LYS A 64 -4.90 21.14 -23.25
N PRO A 65 -6.10 21.69 -23.55
CA PRO A 65 -6.31 23.13 -23.59
C PRO A 65 -6.11 23.82 -22.22
N TYR A 66 -6.26 23.09 -21.11
CA TYR A 66 -6.26 23.62 -19.75
C TYR A 66 -4.90 23.49 -19.04
N LEU A 67 -3.84 23.06 -19.73
CA LEU A 67 -2.49 22.96 -19.14
C LEU A 67 -1.93 24.28 -18.60
N LYS A 68 -2.44 25.42 -19.10
CA LYS A 68 -2.12 26.77 -18.63
C LYS A 68 -3.15 27.36 -17.67
N HIS A 69 -4.17 26.60 -17.29
CA HIS A 69 -5.20 27.05 -16.34
C HIS A 69 -4.56 27.42 -14.99
N GLU A 70 -5.11 28.44 -14.32
CA GLU A 70 -4.53 29.03 -13.11
C GLU A 70 -4.35 27.99 -11.99
N LEU A 71 -5.30 27.05 -11.85
CA LEU A 71 -5.19 25.90 -10.94
C LEU A 71 -3.89 25.13 -11.13
N ILE A 72 -3.50 24.83 -12.37
CA ILE A 72 -2.35 23.97 -12.67
C ILE A 72 -1.05 24.69 -12.27
N GLN A 73 -0.97 25.99 -12.52
CA GLN A 73 0.17 26.81 -12.07
C GLN A 73 0.22 26.92 -10.55
N PHE A 74 -0.95 27.06 -9.92
CA PHE A 74 -1.06 27.09 -8.47
C PHE A 74 -0.60 25.77 -7.84
N ILE A 75 -1.03 24.61 -8.35
CA ILE A 75 -0.58 23.30 -7.88
C ILE A 75 0.94 23.16 -8.02
N LYS A 76 1.52 23.52 -9.17
CA LYS A 76 2.99 23.48 -9.36
C LYS A 76 3.73 24.29 -8.28
N LYS A 77 3.28 25.52 -8.01
CA LYS A 77 3.84 26.35 -6.94
C LYS A 77 3.64 25.75 -5.55
N LEU A 78 2.45 25.22 -5.29
CA LEU A 78 2.08 24.63 -4.01
C LEU A 78 3.00 23.45 -3.68
N ARG A 79 3.20 22.53 -4.62
CA ARG A 79 4.08 21.36 -4.45
C ARG A 79 5.51 21.75 -4.10
N LEU A 80 6.06 22.79 -4.74
CA LEU A 80 7.41 23.29 -4.48
C LEU A 80 7.56 23.97 -3.12
N THR A 81 6.48 24.51 -2.55
CA THR A 81 6.54 25.36 -1.35
C THR A 81 6.04 24.69 -0.08
N THR A 82 5.20 23.66 -0.18
CA THR A 82 4.57 23.02 0.98
C THR A 82 4.71 21.50 1.03
N SER A 83 5.42 20.90 0.06
CA SER A 83 5.57 19.44 -0.06
C SER A 83 4.23 18.68 -0.12
N ILE A 84 3.17 19.34 -0.59
CA ILE A 84 1.88 18.69 -0.87
C ILE A 84 2.09 17.70 -2.02
N GLY A 85 1.73 16.45 -1.77
CA GLY A 85 1.85 15.32 -2.69
C GLY A 85 1.30 14.08 -2.01
N PHE A 86 1.21 12.97 -2.74
CA PHE A 86 0.76 11.67 -2.21
C PHE A 86 -0.55 11.78 -1.39
N ASP A 87 -0.52 11.34 -0.13
CA ASP A 87 -1.64 11.23 0.79
C ASP A 87 -2.31 12.57 1.12
N ALA A 88 -1.57 13.68 1.15
CA ALA A 88 -2.17 15.01 1.36
C ALA A 88 -3.16 15.39 0.25
N VAL A 89 -2.93 14.91 -0.96
CA VAL A 89 -3.79 15.21 -2.12
C VAL A 89 -5.09 14.43 -2.00
N MET A 90 -5.04 13.14 -1.69
CA MET A 90 -6.24 12.32 -1.50
C MET A 90 -6.99 12.65 -0.21
N SER A 91 -6.29 13.06 0.85
CA SER A 91 -6.91 13.64 2.04
C SER A 91 -7.74 14.87 1.69
N MET A 92 -7.25 15.78 0.83
CA MET A 92 -8.07 16.91 0.37
C MET A 92 -9.27 16.42 -0.46
N ALA A 93 -9.06 15.50 -1.40
CA ALA A 93 -10.13 15.03 -2.29
C ALA A 93 -11.34 14.45 -1.54
N VAL A 94 -11.14 13.64 -0.49
CA VAL A 94 -12.26 13.05 0.27
C VAL A 94 -13.02 14.07 1.14
N ASN A 95 -12.43 15.23 1.40
CA ASN A 95 -13.07 16.35 2.10
C ASN A 95 -13.95 17.22 1.18
N LEU A 96 -13.93 16.98 -0.14
CA LEU A 96 -14.72 17.75 -1.11
C LEU A 96 -16.12 17.17 -1.28
N ASP A 97 -17.03 18.05 -1.67
CA ASP A 97 -18.35 17.74 -2.19
C ASP A 97 -18.52 18.40 -3.57
N ILE A 98 -19.32 17.78 -4.45
CA ILE A 98 -19.60 18.28 -5.79
C ILE A 98 -21.12 18.39 -5.96
N LYS A 99 -21.61 19.64 -5.94
CA LYS A 99 -23.04 19.99 -6.03
C LYS A 99 -23.22 21.19 -6.96
N GLY A 100 -23.17 20.96 -8.27
CA GLY A 100 -23.17 22.05 -9.28
C GLY A 100 -21.88 22.88 -9.30
N GLY A 101 -20.88 22.49 -8.51
CA GLY A 101 -19.59 23.13 -8.31
C GLY A 101 -18.82 22.40 -7.20
N VAL A 102 -17.56 22.73 -7.01
CA VAL A 102 -16.66 22.09 -6.04
C VAL A 102 -16.61 22.91 -4.75
N MET A 103 -16.83 22.26 -3.61
CA MET A 103 -16.80 22.88 -2.28
C MET A 103 -16.27 21.90 -1.22
N LEU A 104 -15.95 22.41 -0.03
CA LEU A 104 -15.76 21.55 1.14
C LEU A 104 -17.09 20.93 1.56
N LYS A 105 -17.04 19.71 2.08
CA LYS A 105 -18.14 19.16 2.86
C LYS A 105 -18.49 20.08 4.03
N GLU A 106 -19.75 20.07 4.41
CA GLU A 106 -20.24 20.85 5.56
C GLU A 106 -19.79 20.20 6.89
N ASN A 107 -19.71 21.02 7.95
CA ASN A 107 -19.44 20.58 9.32
C ASN A 107 -18.14 19.81 9.52
N LEU A 108 -17.11 20.07 8.72
CA LEU A 108 -15.79 19.48 8.90
C LEU A 108 -15.12 19.99 10.19
N ALA A 109 -14.49 19.09 10.92
CA ALA A 109 -13.61 19.44 12.02
C ALA A 109 -12.28 20.00 11.46
N ASN A 110 -11.67 20.95 12.18
CA ASN A 110 -10.39 21.56 11.77
C ASN A 110 -9.26 20.55 11.53
N VAL A 111 -9.34 19.36 12.14
CA VAL A 111 -8.37 18.27 12.01
C VAL A 111 -8.61 17.33 10.82
N SER A 112 -9.66 17.58 10.02
CA SER A 112 -10.05 16.73 8.88
C SER A 112 -9.10 16.85 7.68
N HIS A 113 -8.29 17.91 7.64
CA HIS A 113 -7.33 18.15 6.56
C HIS A 113 -5.91 17.85 7.00
N ASP A 114 -5.09 17.35 6.06
CA ASP A 114 -3.67 17.16 6.28
C ASP A 114 -2.98 18.50 6.62
N LYS A 115 -2.10 18.49 7.62
CA LYS A 115 -1.38 19.67 8.14
C LYS A 115 -0.56 20.44 7.09
N ARG A 116 -0.22 19.81 5.94
CA ARG A 116 0.47 20.48 4.82
C ARG A 116 -0.42 21.50 4.13
N TRP A 117 -1.74 21.38 4.26
CA TRP A 117 -2.73 22.34 3.76
C TRP A 117 -2.99 23.44 4.79
N SER A 118 -2.46 24.63 4.53
CA SER A 118 -2.86 25.83 5.29
C SER A 118 -4.24 26.30 4.84
N GLU A 119 -5.02 26.90 5.75
CA GLU A 119 -6.36 27.41 5.47
C GLU A 119 -6.41 28.31 4.23
N LYS A 120 -5.45 29.23 4.09
CA LYS A 120 -5.29 30.08 2.89
C LYS A 120 -5.11 29.27 1.61
N ASN A 121 -4.30 28.21 1.66
CA ASN A 121 -4.07 27.36 0.49
C ASN A 121 -5.29 26.50 0.18
N ILE A 122 -6.04 26.03 1.18
CA ILE A 122 -7.31 25.31 1.01
C ILE A 122 -8.30 26.19 0.28
N GLN A 123 -8.56 27.40 0.80
CA GLN A 123 -9.51 28.33 0.20
C GLN A 123 -9.16 28.65 -1.24
N ARG A 124 -7.88 28.98 -1.52
CA ARG A 124 -7.43 29.30 -2.88
C ARG A 124 -7.48 28.08 -3.80
N PHE A 125 -7.14 26.90 -3.31
CA PHE A 125 -7.19 25.67 -4.08
C PHE A 125 -8.63 25.35 -4.51
N ILE A 126 -9.58 25.42 -3.59
CA ILE A 126 -10.99 25.08 -3.87
C ILE A 126 -11.61 26.08 -4.84
N GLU A 127 -11.33 27.37 -4.67
CA GLU A 127 -11.78 28.40 -5.62
C GLU A 127 -11.27 28.12 -7.04
N LEU A 128 -9.97 27.79 -7.17
CA LEU A 128 -9.36 27.47 -8.46
C LEU A 128 -9.83 26.12 -9.02
N LEU A 129 -10.09 25.15 -8.14
CA LEU A 129 -10.56 23.82 -8.51
C LEU A 129 -12.00 23.88 -9.03
N ASN A 130 -12.85 24.68 -8.38
CA ASN A 130 -14.20 24.95 -8.85
C ASN A 130 -14.20 25.65 -10.22
N ARG A 131 -13.36 26.66 -10.42
CA ARG A 131 -13.21 27.31 -11.74
C ARG A 131 -12.76 26.32 -12.81
N PHE A 132 -11.73 25.52 -12.52
CA PHE A 132 -11.28 24.48 -13.44
C PHE A 132 -12.38 23.47 -13.76
N TYR A 133 -13.14 23.02 -12.76
CA TYR A 133 -14.24 22.07 -12.93
C TYR A 133 -15.30 22.60 -13.90
N LEU A 134 -15.69 23.87 -13.76
CA LEU A 134 -16.66 24.53 -14.63
C LEU A 134 -16.10 24.80 -16.03
N ASP A 135 -14.93 25.43 -16.12
CA ASP A 135 -14.30 25.82 -17.38
C ASP A 135 -13.97 24.61 -18.25
N SER A 136 -13.54 23.52 -17.62
CA SER A 136 -13.21 22.28 -18.33
C SER A 136 -14.40 21.38 -18.61
N LYS A 137 -15.59 21.70 -18.07
CA LYS A 137 -16.76 20.81 -18.09
C LYS A 137 -16.40 19.41 -17.58
N PHE A 138 -15.70 19.36 -16.45
CA PHE A 138 -15.14 18.11 -15.92
C PHE A 138 -16.19 17.00 -15.75
N ASN A 139 -17.42 17.35 -15.36
CA ASN A 139 -18.52 16.39 -15.23
C ASN A 139 -18.83 15.65 -16.54
N ASP A 140 -18.80 16.35 -17.67
CA ASP A 140 -19.02 15.76 -18.99
C ASP A 140 -17.92 14.74 -19.30
N PHE A 141 -16.66 15.10 -19.01
CA PHE A 141 -15.54 14.18 -19.13
C PHE A 141 -15.72 12.96 -18.22
N PHE A 142 -16.00 13.16 -16.94
CA PHE A 142 -16.19 12.08 -15.96
C PHE A 142 -17.30 11.12 -16.41
N ASN A 143 -18.45 11.66 -16.83
CA ASN A 143 -19.57 10.87 -17.32
C ASN A 143 -19.25 10.13 -18.63
N SER A 144 -18.43 10.70 -19.51
CA SER A 144 -17.98 10.01 -20.73
C SER A 144 -17.19 8.72 -20.44
N GLN A 145 -16.61 8.60 -19.25
CA GLN A 145 -15.78 7.47 -18.81
C GLN A 145 -16.55 6.47 -17.95
N ARG A 146 -17.86 6.67 -17.76
CA ARG A 146 -18.69 5.90 -16.82
C ARG A 146 -18.65 4.39 -17.05
N LEU A 147 -18.59 3.93 -18.31
CA LEU A 147 -18.52 2.50 -18.63
C LEU A 147 -17.21 1.86 -18.12
N LEU A 148 -16.09 2.56 -18.20
CA LEU A 148 -14.81 2.08 -17.64
C LEU A 148 -14.90 2.01 -16.12
N PHE A 149 -15.45 3.05 -15.49
CA PHE A 149 -15.62 3.11 -14.03
C PHE A 149 -16.50 1.97 -13.52
N GLN A 150 -17.66 1.73 -14.15
CA GLN A 150 -18.55 0.62 -13.77
C GLN A 150 -17.87 -0.74 -13.88
N LYS A 151 -17.04 -0.96 -14.91
CA LYS A 151 -16.27 -2.20 -15.03
C LYS A 151 -15.25 -2.35 -13.89
N ALA A 152 -14.54 -1.28 -13.54
CA ALA A 152 -13.59 -1.28 -12.43
C ALA A 152 -14.30 -1.53 -11.08
N GLU A 153 -15.43 -0.86 -10.84
CA GLU A 153 -16.29 -1.03 -9.64
C GLU A 153 -16.79 -2.48 -9.52
N ASN A 154 -17.30 -3.06 -10.61
CA ASN A 154 -17.77 -4.44 -10.64
C ASN A 154 -16.63 -5.45 -10.37
N ASN A 155 -15.48 -5.25 -11.00
CA ASN A 155 -14.30 -6.12 -10.79
C ASN A 155 -13.82 -6.05 -9.34
N PHE A 156 -13.79 -4.86 -8.73
CA PHE A 156 -13.37 -4.69 -7.35
C PHE A 156 -14.36 -5.32 -6.36
N SER A 157 -15.66 -5.20 -6.62
CA SER A 157 -16.73 -5.71 -5.76
C SER A 157 -16.59 -7.19 -5.46
N THR A 158 -16.05 -7.98 -6.39
CA THR A 158 -15.79 -9.41 -6.18
C THR A 158 -14.81 -9.67 -5.03
N VAL A 159 -13.70 -8.94 -5.00
CA VAL A 159 -12.67 -9.09 -3.95
C VAL A 159 -13.12 -8.47 -2.64
N LEU A 160 -13.87 -7.36 -2.69
CA LEU A 160 -14.31 -6.66 -1.48
C LEU A 160 -15.26 -7.52 -0.62
N LYS A 161 -16.02 -8.43 -1.23
CA LYS A 161 -16.89 -9.39 -0.53
C LYS A 161 -16.11 -10.38 0.35
N GLU A 162 -14.82 -10.56 0.11
CA GLU A 162 -13.96 -11.44 0.91
C GLU A 162 -13.37 -10.75 2.15
N VAL A 163 -13.65 -9.45 2.34
CA VAL A 163 -13.14 -8.67 3.48
C VAL A 163 -14.12 -8.72 4.65
N ASP A 164 -13.65 -9.20 5.81
CA ASP A 164 -14.40 -9.15 7.07
C ASP A 164 -14.20 -7.78 7.75
N PHE A 165 -15.11 -6.85 7.47
CA PHE A 165 -15.09 -5.52 8.08
C PHE A 165 -15.45 -5.52 9.57
N ASN A 166 -16.12 -6.56 10.07
CA ASN A 166 -16.43 -6.68 11.49
C ASN A 166 -15.17 -6.95 12.33
N TRP A 167 -14.08 -7.39 11.68
CA TRP A 167 -12.79 -7.51 12.34
C TRP A 167 -12.30 -6.17 12.92
N PHE A 168 -12.48 -5.03 12.24
CA PHE A 168 -11.98 -3.75 12.73
C PHE A 168 -12.60 -3.38 14.09
N GLU A 169 -13.92 -3.41 14.19
CA GLU A 169 -14.62 -3.11 15.45
C GLU A 169 -14.21 -4.09 16.57
N LYS A 170 -14.18 -5.39 16.25
CA LYS A 170 -13.80 -6.43 17.21
C LYS A 170 -12.36 -6.24 17.68
N PHE A 171 -11.41 -6.05 16.76
CA PHE A 171 -9.99 -5.96 17.07
C PHE A 171 -9.64 -4.66 17.76
N TYR A 172 -10.12 -3.51 17.31
CA TYR A 172 -9.77 -2.24 17.95
C TYR A 172 -10.58 -1.97 19.23
N GLY A 173 -11.71 -2.66 19.41
CA GLY A 173 -12.56 -2.58 20.60
C GLY A 173 -13.48 -1.37 20.64
N PHE A 174 -13.63 -0.66 19.53
CA PHE A 174 -14.61 0.40 19.38
C PHE A 174 -15.14 0.44 17.94
N LYS A 175 -16.39 0.89 17.80
CA LYS A 175 -17.01 1.16 16.52
C LYS A 175 -16.82 2.63 16.15
N PRO A 176 -16.19 2.97 15.01
CA PRO A 176 -16.21 4.33 14.50
C PRO A 176 -17.65 4.82 14.33
N LYS A 177 -17.91 6.10 14.62
CA LYS A 177 -19.25 6.66 14.48
C LYS A 177 -19.70 6.85 13.03
N GLY A 178 -18.77 6.83 12.07
CA GLY A 178 -19.09 6.99 10.65
C GLY A 178 -18.89 5.74 9.82
N SER A 179 -18.63 5.95 8.52
CA SER A 179 -18.73 4.90 7.51
C SER A 179 -17.38 4.46 6.94
N TYR A 180 -17.30 3.21 6.50
CA TYR A 180 -16.18 2.72 5.68
C TYR A 180 -16.48 2.97 4.20
N ASN A 181 -15.54 3.58 3.49
CA ASN A 181 -15.70 3.97 2.09
C ASN A 181 -14.53 3.46 1.26
N LEU A 182 -14.81 2.68 0.21
CA LEU A 182 -13.78 2.25 -0.73
C LEU A 182 -13.90 3.05 -2.03
N ILE A 183 -12.87 3.83 -2.32
CA ILE A 183 -12.77 4.60 -3.57
C ILE A 183 -11.76 3.93 -4.48
N ILE A 184 -12.10 3.75 -5.74
CA ILE A 184 -11.15 3.37 -6.79
C ILE A 184 -10.72 4.66 -7.48
N SER A 185 -9.41 4.94 -7.52
CA SER A 185 -8.89 6.04 -8.34
C SER A 185 -8.04 5.49 -9.46
N LEU A 186 -8.50 5.71 -10.69
CA LEU A 186 -7.84 5.21 -11.88
C LEU A 186 -6.62 6.08 -12.24
N THR A 187 -6.62 7.35 -11.81
CA THR A 187 -5.52 8.29 -12.06
C THR A 187 -4.36 8.14 -11.06
N ASN A 188 -4.59 7.55 -9.88
CA ASN A 188 -3.56 7.39 -8.84
C ASN A 188 -2.47 6.36 -9.17
N GLY A 189 -2.58 5.67 -10.31
CA GLY A 189 -1.68 4.56 -10.62
C GLY A 189 -1.67 3.54 -9.50
N ARG A 190 -0.48 3.07 -9.07
CA ARG A 190 -0.35 2.10 -7.97
C ARG A 190 -0.47 2.71 -6.57
N GLY A 191 -0.63 4.03 -6.45
CA GLY A 191 -0.75 4.72 -5.17
C GLY A 191 -2.06 4.39 -4.47
N CYS A 192 -1.98 3.96 -3.21
CA CYS A 192 -3.12 3.74 -2.33
C CYS A 192 -2.98 4.63 -1.09
N TYR A 193 -4.11 5.08 -0.55
CA TYR A 193 -4.13 6.02 0.57
C TYR A 193 -5.31 5.77 1.51
N GLY A 194 -5.07 5.87 2.82
CA GLY A 194 -6.07 5.68 3.86
C GLY A 194 -6.44 6.97 4.62
N PRO A 195 -7.04 7.99 3.98
CA PRO A 195 -7.45 9.21 4.69
C PRO A 195 -8.74 8.98 5.50
N SER A 196 -9.01 9.88 6.43
CA SER A 196 -10.33 10.00 7.06
C SER A 196 -10.84 11.44 7.00
N VAL A 197 -12.16 11.58 7.10
CA VAL A 197 -12.86 12.86 7.19
C VAL A 197 -13.54 12.92 8.55
N LYS A 198 -13.24 13.97 9.32
CA LYS A 198 -13.75 14.16 10.67
C LYS A 198 -14.71 15.33 10.70
N TYR A 199 -15.83 15.15 11.37
CA TYR A 199 -16.89 16.16 11.47
C TYR A 199 -16.97 16.71 12.90
N ILE A 200 -17.58 17.89 13.05
CA ILE A 200 -17.67 18.61 14.34
C ILE A 200 -18.45 17.82 15.40
N ASP A 201 -19.42 17.00 14.99
CA ASP A 201 -20.22 16.13 15.86
C ASP A 201 -19.48 14.85 16.31
N GLY A 202 -18.24 14.67 15.87
CA GLY A 202 -17.41 13.50 16.17
C GLY A 202 -17.67 12.30 15.25
N HIS A 203 -18.47 12.46 14.19
CA HIS A 203 -18.55 11.49 13.10
C HIS A 203 -17.19 11.41 12.36
N GLU A 204 -16.82 10.21 11.89
CA GLU A 204 -15.59 9.97 11.13
C GLU A 204 -15.86 9.01 9.98
N ASP A 205 -15.74 9.51 8.74
CA ASP A 205 -15.72 8.67 7.55
C ASP A 205 -14.30 8.19 7.28
N ILE A 206 -14.15 6.88 7.17
CA ILE A 206 -12.88 6.20 6.94
C ILE A 206 -12.81 5.78 5.48
N TYR A 207 -11.71 6.10 4.81
CA TYR A 207 -11.54 5.79 3.39
C TYR A 207 -10.38 4.83 3.15
N ALA A 208 -10.55 3.96 2.16
CA ALA A 208 -9.47 3.33 1.42
C ALA A 208 -9.55 3.82 -0.03
N VAL A 209 -8.62 4.66 -0.44
CA VAL A 209 -8.48 5.13 -1.83
C VAL A 209 -7.48 4.22 -2.53
N MET A 210 -8.00 3.36 -3.40
CA MET A 210 -7.29 2.27 -4.04
C MET A 210 -6.87 2.67 -5.46
N GLY A 211 -5.57 2.65 -5.70
CA GLY A 211 -5.01 2.72 -7.05
C GLY A 211 -5.16 1.42 -7.83
N ILE A 212 -4.78 1.46 -9.09
CA ILE A 212 -4.74 0.34 -10.02
C ILE A 212 -3.42 -0.42 -9.86
N GLN A 213 -3.52 -1.72 -9.58
CA GLN A 213 -2.34 -2.59 -9.49
C GLN A 213 -2.11 -3.39 -10.77
N GLN A 214 -3.18 -3.78 -11.47
CA GLN A 214 -3.15 -4.63 -12.65
C GLN A 214 -4.29 -4.27 -13.61
N ILE A 215 -4.06 -4.52 -14.89
CA ILE A 215 -5.04 -4.37 -15.97
C ILE A 215 -5.13 -5.68 -16.77
N ASP A 216 -6.29 -5.96 -17.34
CA ASP A 216 -6.44 -7.05 -18.32
C ASP A 216 -6.02 -6.60 -19.73
N SER A 217 -6.06 -7.54 -20.68
CA SER A 217 -5.72 -7.29 -22.10
C SER A 217 -6.67 -6.32 -22.80
N SER A 218 -7.84 -6.03 -22.22
CA SER A 218 -8.80 -5.05 -22.72
C SER A 218 -8.60 -3.65 -22.10
N GLY A 219 -7.59 -3.49 -21.22
CA GLY A 219 -7.29 -2.24 -20.55
C GLY A 219 -8.20 -1.92 -19.38
N VAL A 220 -8.89 -2.93 -18.81
CA VAL A 220 -9.78 -2.75 -17.65
C VAL A 220 -9.03 -3.13 -16.36
N PRO A 221 -9.14 -2.34 -15.27
CA PRO A 221 -8.54 -2.70 -13.99
C PRO A 221 -9.04 -4.04 -13.44
N ILE A 222 -8.13 -4.87 -12.96
CA ILE A 222 -8.43 -6.15 -12.32
C ILE A 222 -7.92 -6.18 -10.87
N TYR A 223 -8.66 -6.87 -10.02
CA TYR A 223 -8.37 -7.01 -8.60
C TYR A 223 -8.46 -8.48 -8.21
N THR A 224 -7.56 -8.92 -7.32
CA THR A 224 -7.52 -10.32 -6.85
C THR A 224 -7.39 -10.33 -5.33
N GLN A 225 -7.37 -11.51 -4.71
CA GLN A 225 -7.07 -11.66 -3.28
C GLN A 225 -5.75 -11.00 -2.85
N LYS A 226 -4.81 -10.76 -3.79
CA LYS A 226 -3.58 -10.01 -3.52
C LYS A 226 -3.82 -8.52 -3.21
N THR A 227 -5.01 -7.99 -3.48
CA THR A 227 -5.44 -6.62 -3.16
C THR A 227 -5.91 -6.48 -1.70
N ILE A 228 -6.41 -7.56 -1.09
CA ILE A 228 -6.96 -7.54 0.28
C ILE A 228 -5.97 -6.97 1.31
N PRO A 229 -4.67 -7.34 1.35
CA PRO A 229 -3.73 -6.76 2.30
C PRO A 229 -3.68 -5.23 2.23
N THR A 230 -3.77 -4.66 1.03
CA THR A 230 -3.74 -3.21 0.84
C THR A 230 -5.05 -2.56 1.29
N ILE A 231 -6.21 -3.19 1.05
CA ILE A 231 -7.50 -2.69 1.57
C ILE A 231 -7.44 -2.60 3.10
N ILE A 232 -7.00 -3.67 3.76
CA ILE A 232 -6.85 -3.70 5.22
C ILE A 232 -5.83 -2.67 5.70
N HIS A 233 -4.72 -2.52 4.97
CA HIS A 233 -3.67 -1.52 5.26
C HIS A 233 -4.23 -0.10 5.26
N GLU A 234 -4.93 0.30 4.19
CA GLU A 234 -5.45 1.67 4.09
C GLU A 234 -6.49 1.97 5.17
N PHE A 235 -7.43 1.05 5.43
CA PHE A 235 -8.40 1.24 6.50
C PHE A 235 -7.75 1.30 7.89
N ASN A 236 -6.68 0.54 8.13
CA ASN A 236 -5.96 0.55 9.41
C ASN A 236 -5.33 1.91 9.75
N HIS A 237 -5.01 2.76 8.76
CA HIS A 237 -4.44 4.09 9.07
C HIS A 237 -5.32 4.92 10.00
N SER A 238 -6.65 4.87 9.82
CA SER A 238 -7.58 5.66 10.64
C SER A 238 -7.67 5.17 12.08
N PHE A 239 -7.34 3.90 12.34
CA PHE A 239 -7.28 3.34 13.69
C PHE A 239 -5.89 3.49 14.31
N CYS A 240 -4.83 3.15 13.57
CA CYS A 240 -3.47 3.10 14.09
C CYS A 240 -2.82 4.47 14.26
N ASN A 241 -3.05 5.40 13.33
CA ASN A 241 -2.36 6.69 13.36
C ASN A 241 -2.70 7.52 14.60
N PRO A 242 -3.98 7.63 15.04
CA PRO A 242 -4.30 8.31 16.30
C PRO A 242 -3.63 7.70 17.53
N LEU A 243 -3.55 6.36 17.60
CA LEU A 243 -2.93 5.63 18.72
C LEU A 243 -1.43 5.93 18.84
N ILE A 244 -0.70 5.88 17.73
CA ILE A 244 0.72 6.23 17.72
C ILE A 244 0.91 7.72 17.98
N LYS A 245 0.05 8.58 17.41
CA LYS A 245 0.16 10.04 17.58
C LYS A 245 0.04 10.44 19.05
N SER A 246 -0.90 9.86 19.79
CA SER A 246 -1.10 10.17 21.21
C SER A 246 0.06 9.71 22.09
N GLN A 247 0.80 8.68 21.68
CA GLN A 247 1.93 8.11 22.44
C GLN A 247 3.30 8.49 21.89
N TYR A 248 3.39 9.27 20.81
CA TYR A 248 4.64 9.47 20.10
C TYR A 248 5.75 10.08 20.98
N SER A 249 5.41 10.99 21.90
CA SER A 249 6.39 11.55 22.85
C SER A 249 7.10 10.46 23.66
N ASN A 250 6.38 9.41 24.06
CA ASN A 250 6.89 8.31 24.88
C ASN A 250 7.67 7.26 24.08
N MET A 251 7.48 7.23 22.75
CA MET A 251 8.14 6.30 21.82
C MET A 251 9.32 6.94 21.09
N LYS A 252 9.34 8.27 20.95
CA LYS A 252 10.23 9.00 20.04
C LYS A 252 11.72 8.67 20.22
N PRO A 253 12.29 8.60 21.44
CA PRO A 253 13.73 8.32 21.60
C PRO A 253 14.11 6.98 20.95
N GLN A 254 13.40 5.92 21.33
CA GLN A 254 13.65 4.57 20.84
C GLN A 254 13.31 4.41 19.35
N ALA A 255 12.18 4.98 18.91
CA ALA A 255 11.83 5.00 17.49
C ALA A 255 12.88 5.71 16.63
N SER A 256 13.53 6.75 17.17
CA SER A 256 14.62 7.43 16.46
C SER A 256 15.85 6.53 16.32
N ASP A 257 16.14 5.68 17.30
CA ASP A 257 17.26 4.73 17.23
C ASP A 257 16.99 3.59 16.27
N PHE A 258 15.76 3.06 16.23
CA PHE A 258 15.34 2.16 15.15
C PHE A 258 15.48 2.84 13.78
N PHE A 259 14.93 4.04 13.63
CA PHE A 259 14.91 4.74 12.35
C PHE A 259 16.32 4.98 11.81
N LYS A 260 17.30 5.34 12.65
CA LYS A 260 18.70 5.53 12.24
C LYS A 260 19.29 4.28 11.58
N LEU A 261 18.95 3.08 12.08
CA LEU A 261 19.47 1.81 11.58
C LEU A 261 18.79 1.38 10.26
N VAL A 262 17.52 1.71 10.08
CA VAL A 262 16.73 1.27 8.90
C VAL A 262 16.39 2.40 7.94
N LYS A 263 16.99 3.60 8.10
CA LYS A 263 16.64 4.83 7.36
C LYS A 263 16.62 4.64 5.84
N ASP A 264 17.57 3.88 5.29
CA ASP A 264 17.67 3.70 3.83
C ASP A 264 16.49 2.87 3.30
N LYS A 265 16.06 1.86 4.07
CA LYS A 265 14.85 1.07 3.77
C LYS A 265 13.58 1.91 3.94
N MET A 266 13.54 2.84 4.89
CA MET A 266 12.42 3.77 5.07
C MET A 266 12.34 4.77 3.92
N TYR A 267 13.46 5.38 3.52
CA TYR A 267 13.51 6.32 2.39
C TYR A 267 13.16 5.66 1.05
N ALA A 268 13.55 4.40 0.84
CA ALA A 268 13.12 3.63 -0.35
C ALA A 268 11.59 3.50 -0.45
N GLN A 269 10.90 3.55 0.69
CA GLN A 269 9.44 3.51 0.79
C GLN A 269 8.81 4.91 0.96
N LYS A 270 9.60 5.99 0.78
CA LYS A 270 9.19 7.39 0.98
C LYS A 270 8.79 7.74 2.42
N TYR A 271 9.23 6.95 3.40
CA TYR A 271 9.02 7.21 4.82
C TYR A 271 10.18 8.02 5.39
N GLY A 272 9.93 9.32 5.62
CA GLY A 272 10.97 10.28 5.97
C GLY A 272 11.28 10.44 7.47
N THR A 273 10.44 9.89 8.36
CA THR A 273 10.49 10.24 9.79
C THR A 273 10.23 9.03 10.72
N PRO A 274 10.73 9.07 11.98
CA PRO A 274 10.44 8.03 12.97
C PRO A 274 8.95 7.83 13.26
N ILE A 275 8.16 8.91 13.29
CA ILE A 275 6.71 8.78 13.51
C ILE A 275 6.01 8.06 12.34
N THR A 276 6.41 8.36 11.10
CA THR A 276 5.91 7.64 9.91
C THR A 276 6.26 6.16 10.00
N MET A 277 7.48 5.81 10.40
CA MET A 277 7.88 4.41 10.61
C MET A 277 7.01 3.72 11.68
N LEU A 278 6.64 4.40 12.76
CA LEU A 278 5.76 3.83 13.79
C LEU A 278 4.32 3.65 13.31
N TYR A 279 3.76 4.62 12.57
CA TYR A 279 2.46 4.48 11.92
C TYR A 279 2.42 3.22 11.07
N GLU A 280 3.40 3.08 10.18
CA GLU A 280 3.53 1.94 9.28
C GLU A 280 3.74 0.64 10.04
N THR A 281 4.56 0.63 11.09
CA THR A 281 4.82 -0.57 11.90
C THR A 281 3.52 -1.13 12.48
N LEU A 282 2.70 -0.29 13.10
CA LEU A 282 1.44 -0.74 13.70
C LEU A 282 0.45 -1.17 12.62
N VAL A 283 0.26 -0.36 11.57
CA VAL A 283 -0.65 -0.67 10.45
C VAL A 283 -0.29 -2.02 9.80
N ARG A 284 0.98 -2.22 9.44
CA ARG A 284 1.47 -3.44 8.78
C ARG A 284 1.33 -4.66 9.68
N THR A 285 1.58 -4.49 10.97
CA THR A 285 1.40 -5.58 11.94
C THR A 285 -0.07 -5.93 12.12
N CYS A 286 -0.97 -4.95 12.14
CA CYS A 286 -2.42 -5.16 12.16
C CYS A 286 -2.93 -5.87 10.90
N VAL A 287 -2.33 -5.64 9.72
CA VAL A 287 -2.64 -6.44 8.51
C VAL A 287 -2.33 -7.93 8.75
N ILE A 288 -1.19 -8.25 9.39
CA ILE A 288 -0.86 -9.64 9.72
C ILE A 288 -1.85 -10.21 10.76
N LYS A 289 -2.28 -9.41 11.74
CA LYS A 289 -3.35 -9.80 12.69
C LYS A 289 -4.67 -10.11 11.99
N TYR A 290 -5.07 -9.34 10.99
CA TYR A 290 -6.23 -9.66 10.16
C TYR A 290 -6.07 -11.02 9.47
N TYR A 291 -4.89 -11.31 8.92
CA TYR A 291 -4.61 -12.61 8.30
C TYR A 291 -4.64 -13.77 9.30
N GLN A 292 -4.24 -13.55 10.56
CA GLN A 292 -4.42 -14.54 11.62
C GLN A 292 -5.90 -14.74 11.95
N HIS A 293 -6.70 -13.67 12.00
CA HIS A 293 -8.15 -13.73 12.22
C HIS A 293 -8.87 -14.58 11.17
N ILE A 294 -8.55 -14.40 9.89
CA ILE A 294 -9.11 -15.23 8.80
C ILE A 294 -8.42 -16.60 8.67
N LYS A 295 -7.62 -17.00 9.67
CA LYS A 295 -6.95 -18.32 9.77
C LYS A 295 -6.07 -18.64 8.56
N ALA A 296 -5.35 -17.65 8.04
CA ALA A 296 -4.35 -17.91 7.01
C ALA A 296 -3.26 -18.87 7.54
N SER A 297 -2.67 -19.65 6.64
CA SER A 297 -1.68 -20.67 7.03
C SER A 297 -0.46 -20.06 7.72
N GLU A 298 0.17 -20.81 8.62
CA GLU A 298 1.38 -20.37 9.32
C GLU A 298 2.49 -19.96 8.33
N LYS A 299 2.68 -20.72 7.24
CA LYS A 299 3.60 -20.36 6.14
C LYS A 299 3.29 -18.97 5.57
N ARG A 300 2.01 -18.62 5.40
CA ARG A 300 1.59 -17.29 4.91
C ARG A 300 1.90 -16.21 5.95
N ILE A 301 1.57 -16.44 7.22
CA ILE A 301 1.84 -15.49 8.31
C ILE A 301 3.35 -15.22 8.43
N ASN A 302 4.17 -16.26 8.54
CA ASN A 302 5.63 -16.13 8.63
C ASN A 302 6.20 -15.41 7.41
N GLY A 303 5.71 -15.75 6.20
CA GLY A 303 6.10 -15.07 4.97
C GLY A 303 5.78 -13.57 4.96
N MET A 304 4.68 -13.15 5.57
CA MET A 304 4.33 -11.73 5.72
C MET A 304 5.24 -11.04 6.75
N VAL A 305 5.53 -11.68 7.89
CA VAL A 305 6.44 -11.12 8.88
C VAL A 305 7.83 -10.88 8.29
N PHE A 306 8.42 -11.89 7.63
CA PHE A 306 9.73 -11.73 7.00
C PHE A 306 9.73 -10.65 5.91
N ALA A 307 8.63 -10.50 5.17
CA ALA A 307 8.48 -9.43 4.20
C ALA A 307 8.50 -8.04 4.87
N GLU A 308 7.82 -7.84 6.01
CA GLU A 308 7.85 -6.56 6.72
C GLU A 308 9.20 -6.30 7.42
N LYS A 309 9.83 -7.31 8.02
CA LYS A 309 11.19 -7.20 8.59
C LYS A 309 12.21 -6.82 7.54
N SER A 310 12.13 -7.41 6.33
CA SER A 310 13.04 -7.07 5.23
C SER A 310 12.92 -5.63 4.77
N LYS A 311 11.72 -5.03 4.88
CA LYS A 311 11.45 -3.60 4.65
C LYS A 311 11.90 -2.69 5.79
N GLY A 312 12.46 -3.23 6.88
CA GLY A 312 12.99 -2.49 8.02
C GLY A 312 12.07 -2.44 9.24
N PHE A 313 10.89 -3.06 9.19
CA PHE A 313 9.99 -3.17 10.35
C PHE A 313 10.44 -4.34 11.23
N ILE A 314 11.61 -4.18 11.85
CA ILE A 314 12.38 -5.32 12.38
C ILE A 314 11.75 -6.02 13.58
N TRP A 315 10.87 -5.31 14.31
CA TRP A 315 10.24 -5.78 15.54
C TRP A 315 8.77 -6.22 15.35
N THR A 316 8.40 -6.57 14.12
CA THR A 316 7.05 -7.05 13.78
C THR A 316 6.69 -8.33 14.54
N ASP A 317 7.62 -9.26 14.74
CA ASP A 317 7.38 -10.51 15.49
C ASP A 317 6.97 -10.21 16.95
N GLU A 318 7.73 -9.34 17.61
CA GLU A 318 7.50 -8.95 19.00
C GLU A 318 6.16 -8.25 19.16
N LEU A 319 5.83 -7.34 18.24
CA LEU A 319 4.55 -6.65 18.25
C LEU A 319 3.38 -7.61 17.99
N LEU A 320 3.52 -8.59 17.08
CA LEU A 320 2.50 -9.62 16.87
C LEU A 320 2.25 -10.45 18.12
N GLY A 321 3.31 -10.89 18.79
CA GLY A 321 3.20 -11.63 20.04
C GLY A 321 2.48 -10.82 21.12
N LEU A 322 2.76 -9.53 21.20
CA LEU A 322 2.10 -8.63 22.15
C LEU A 322 0.62 -8.37 21.80
N LEU A 323 0.28 -8.18 20.53
CA LEU A 323 -1.11 -8.00 20.09
C LEU A 323 -1.96 -9.27 20.31
N SER A 324 -1.37 -10.46 20.23
CA SER A 324 -2.06 -11.70 20.62
C SER A 324 -2.35 -11.76 22.13
N LYS A 325 -1.50 -11.17 22.98
CA LYS A 325 -1.81 -11.02 24.42
C LYS A 325 -2.98 -10.06 24.63
N TYR A 326 -3.04 -8.96 23.88
CA TYR A 326 -4.18 -8.06 23.91
C TYR A 326 -5.49 -8.77 23.58
N GLU A 327 -5.54 -9.53 22.49
CA GLU A 327 -6.75 -10.28 22.10
C GLU A 327 -7.19 -11.31 23.14
N ASN A 328 -6.26 -11.88 23.91
CA ASN A 328 -6.55 -12.86 24.96
C ASN A 328 -6.92 -12.22 26.31
N ASN A 329 -6.73 -10.91 26.50
CA ASN A 329 -6.97 -10.20 27.78
C ASN A 329 -7.97 -9.04 27.63
N ARG A 330 -9.00 -9.23 26.79
CA ARG A 330 -9.98 -8.19 26.46
C ARG A 330 -10.87 -7.73 27.63
N SER A 331 -10.94 -8.51 28.71
CA SER A 331 -11.60 -8.09 29.95
C SER A 331 -10.84 -6.98 30.68
N GLU A 332 -9.52 -6.94 30.55
CA GLU A 332 -8.66 -5.89 31.13
C GLU A 332 -8.43 -4.75 30.12
N TYR A 333 -8.24 -5.12 28.84
CA TYR A 333 -7.99 -4.18 27.76
C TYR A 333 -9.16 -4.18 26.76
N ALA A 334 -10.18 -3.38 27.05
CA ALA A 334 -11.39 -3.32 26.22
C ALA A 334 -11.06 -2.85 24.79
N THR A 335 -10.19 -1.84 24.65
CA THR A 335 -9.75 -1.29 23.36
C THR A 335 -8.24 -1.40 23.16
N LEU A 336 -7.79 -1.33 21.91
CA LEU A 336 -6.35 -1.27 21.63
C LEU A 336 -5.71 0.00 22.21
N ASN A 337 -6.50 1.08 22.35
CA ASN A 337 -6.05 2.31 23.01
C ASN A 337 -5.66 2.07 24.47
N ASP A 338 -6.46 1.28 25.21
CA ASP A 338 -6.17 0.92 26.61
C ASP A 338 -4.89 0.09 26.74
N PHE A 339 -4.53 -0.64 25.67
CA PHE A 339 -3.35 -1.49 25.61
C PHE A 339 -2.08 -0.78 25.07
N MET A 340 -2.21 0.44 24.53
CA MET A 340 -1.06 1.20 24.02
C MET A 340 0.10 1.36 25.01
N PRO A 341 -0.10 1.52 26.34
CA PRO A 341 1.00 1.56 27.30
C PRO A 341 1.93 0.33 27.23
N GLU A 342 1.39 -0.87 27.03
CA GLU A 342 2.20 -2.09 26.90
C GLU A 342 2.98 -2.13 25.57
N ILE A 343 2.41 -1.56 24.49
CA ILE A 343 3.11 -1.41 23.21
C ILE A 343 4.30 -0.43 23.33
N VAL A 344 4.10 0.70 24.03
CA VAL A 344 5.17 1.67 24.32
C VAL A 344 6.27 1.01 25.14
N LYS A 345 5.90 0.30 26.22
CA LYS A 345 6.82 -0.42 27.09
C LYS A 345 7.62 -1.48 26.32
N LEU A 346 6.97 -2.26 25.46
CA LEU A 346 7.65 -3.22 24.60
C LEU A 346 8.70 -2.51 23.75
N GLN A 347 8.32 -1.52 22.95
CA GLN A 347 9.26 -0.83 22.05
C GLN A 347 10.50 -0.33 22.80
N ASN A 348 10.27 0.36 23.93
CA ASN A 348 11.32 0.94 24.75
C ASN A 348 12.23 -0.09 25.43
N SER A 349 11.78 -1.34 25.57
CA SER A 349 12.60 -2.44 26.12
C SER A 349 13.46 -3.16 25.07
N LEU A 350 13.14 -3.00 23.78
CA LEU A 350 13.84 -3.71 22.71
C LEU A 350 15.25 -3.13 22.48
N SER A 351 16.13 -3.94 21.91
CA SER A 351 17.45 -3.48 21.43
C SER A 351 17.44 -3.39 19.91
N PRO A 352 17.38 -2.18 19.31
CA PRO A 352 17.29 -2.01 17.87
C PRO A 352 18.47 -2.67 17.13
N LYS A 353 19.69 -2.46 17.64
CA LYS A 353 20.92 -3.04 17.07
C LYS A 353 20.88 -4.57 17.09
N LYS A 354 20.42 -5.17 18.19
CA LYS A 354 20.32 -6.62 18.31
C LYS A 354 19.32 -7.17 17.30
N LEU A 355 18.12 -6.61 17.22
CA LEU A 355 17.08 -7.11 16.30
C LEU A 355 17.50 -7.01 14.83
N VAL A 356 18.14 -5.90 14.44
CA VAL A 356 18.68 -5.74 13.08
C VAL A 356 19.78 -6.76 12.81
N SER A 357 20.75 -6.90 13.72
CA SER A 357 21.85 -7.86 13.57
C SER A 357 21.34 -9.31 13.53
N ASP A 358 20.41 -9.67 14.41
CA ASP A 358 19.85 -11.02 14.48
C ASP A 358 19.13 -11.36 13.17
N PHE A 359 18.33 -10.45 12.63
CA PHE A 359 17.67 -10.65 11.34
C PHE A 359 18.69 -10.80 10.21
N GLU A 360 19.66 -9.89 10.10
CA GLU A 360 20.66 -9.91 9.03
C GLU A 360 21.56 -11.15 9.07
N ASN A 361 21.93 -11.63 10.25
CA ASN A 361 22.74 -12.84 10.43
C ASN A 361 21.99 -14.11 10.00
N ASN A 362 20.65 -14.08 10.06
CA ASN A 362 19.81 -15.17 9.59
C ASN A 362 19.48 -15.08 8.09
N CYS A 363 19.72 -13.95 7.43
CA CYS A 363 19.48 -13.83 6.00
C CYS A 363 20.54 -14.59 5.15
N PRO A 364 20.13 -15.42 4.16
CA PRO A 364 21.05 -16.02 3.20
C PRO A 364 21.82 -14.98 2.36
N SER A 365 22.94 -15.42 1.78
CA SER A 365 23.79 -14.62 0.89
C SER A 365 24.22 -15.40 -0.33
N ILE A 366 24.37 -14.71 -1.47
CA ILE A 366 25.03 -15.27 -2.66
C ILE A 366 26.54 -15.19 -2.45
N ILE A 367 27.19 -16.34 -2.36
CA ILE A 367 28.63 -16.47 -2.05
C ILE A 367 29.49 -16.74 -3.29
N TYR A 368 28.86 -17.15 -4.39
CA TYR A 368 29.56 -17.41 -5.65
C TYR A 368 28.66 -17.15 -6.86
N SER A 369 29.28 -16.73 -7.94
CA SER A 369 28.68 -16.64 -9.27
C SER A 369 29.69 -17.10 -10.32
N ASN A 370 29.21 -17.82 -11.35
CA ASN A 370 30.09 -18.28 -12.43
C ASN A 370 30.65 -17.12 -13.28
N ILE A 371 29.96 -15.97 -13.28
CA ILE A 371 30.47 -14.70 -13.79
C ILE A 371 30.70 -13.77 -12.59
N LYS A 372 31.96 -13.42 -12.32
CA LYS A 372 32.28 -12.45 -11.26
C LYS A 372 31.80 -11.06 -11.65
N ASN A 373 31.25 -10.33 -10.69
CA ASN A 373 30.86 -8.94 -10.90
C ASN A 373 32.05 -8.07 -11.38
N GLY A 374 31.81 -7.24 -12.38
CA GLY A 374 32.81 -6.42 -13.06
C GLY A 374 33.62 -7.14 -14.13
N SER A 375 33.40 -8.45 -14.36
CA SER A 375 34.16 -9.22 -15.35
C SER A 375 34.07 -8.62 -16.75
N LYS A 376 35.21 -8.64 -17.45
CA LYS A 376 35.35 -8.20 -18.83
C LYS A 376 35.69 -9.41 -19.70
N LYS A 377 35.36 -9.31 -20.99
CA LYS A 377 35.67 -10.32 -22.00
C LYS A 377 35.00 -11.69 -21.76
N ILE A 378 33.80 -11.68 -21.18
CA ILE A 378 32.98 -12.90 -21.05
C ILE A 378 32.67 -13.45 -22.45
N ASP A 379 32.76 -14.77 -22.60
CA ASP A 379 32.43 -15.41 -23.85
C ASP A 379 30.94 -15.25 -24.18
N PRO A 380 30.56 -14.64 -25.32
CA PRO A 380 29.16 -14.51 -25.72
C PRO A 380 28.43 -15.85 -25.87
N SER A 381 29.16 -16.97 -26.01
CA SER A 381 28.58 -18.31 -26.03
C SER A 381 28.11 -18.79 -24.65
N THR A 382 28.46 -18.11 -23.55
CA THR A 382 27.98 -18.43 -22.20
C THR A 382 26.46 -18.41 -22.16
N LYS A 383 25.85 -19.56 -21.87
CA LYS A 383 24.38 -19.72 -21.88
C LYS A 383 23.73 -19.74 -20.50
N ILE A 384 24.53 -19.80 -19.42
CA ILE A 384 24.02 -19.98 -18.07
C ILE A 384 24.65 -18.93 -17.15
N LEU A 385 23.80 -18.22 -16.41
CA LEU A 385 24.18 -17.54 -15.18
C LEU A 385 23.88 -18.48 -14.02
N LEU A 386 24.86 -18.71 -13.16
CA LEU A 386 24.74 -19.55 -11.97
C LEU A 386 25.18 -18.75 -10.76
N VAL A 387 24.40 -18.85 -9.69
CA VAL A 387 24.73 -18.33 -8.36
C VAL A 387 24.63 -19.45 -7.33
N ARG A 388 25.52 -19.40 -6.34
CA ARG A 388 25.51 -20.32 -5.19
C ARG A 388 25.27 -19.54 -3.91
N PHE A 389 24.45 -20.11 -3.04
CA PHE A 389 24.07 -19.56 -1.75
C PHE A 389 24.88 -20.19 -0.61
N ASP A 390 24.95 -19.49 0.52
CA ASP A 390 25.63 -19.95 1.74
C ASP A 390 24.88 -21.07 2.48
N ARG A 391 23.63 -21.34 2.10
CA ARG A 391 22.73 -22.31 2.72
C ARG A 391 21.66 -22.80 1.75
N ILE A 392 20.92 -23.82 2.17
CA ILE A 392 19.80 -24.42 1.44
C ILE A 392 18.67 -23.39 1.30
N MET A 393 18.13 -23.27 0.07
CA MET A 393 17.09 -22.30 -0.29
C MET A 393 15.72 -22.96 -0.50
N ASP A 394 14.63 -22.18 -0.39
CA ASP A 394 13.29 -22.58 -0.84
C ASP A 394 13.23 -22.47 -2.38
N ASP A 395 13.10 -23.62 -3.04
CA ASP A 395 13.12 -23.76 -4.50
C ASP A 395 11.87 -23.19 -5.20
N GLY A 396 10.85 -22.80 -4.44
CA GLY A 396 9.67 -22.09 -4.92
C GLY A 396 9.90 -20.59 -5.17
N PHE A 397 11.02 -20.01 -4.71
CA PHE A 397 11.32 -18.59 -4.83
C PHE A 397 12.58 -18.36 -5.65
N ASN A 398 12.47 -17.70 -6.80
CA ASN A 398 13.60 -17.30 -7.59
C ASN A 398 13.24 -16.19 -8.59
N GLY A 399 14.26 -15.56 -9.16
CA GLY A 399 14.08 -14.66 -10.27
C GLY A 399 15.26 -13.71 -10.47
N THR A 400 15.20 -12.95 -11.55
CA THR A 400 16.14 -11.85 -11.82
C THR A 400 15.36 -10.58 -12.15
N SER A 401 16.02 -9.45 -12.06
CA SER A 401 15.46 -8.15 -12.46
C SER A 401 16.52 -7.26 -13.09
N ILE A 402 16.10 -6.11 -13.57
CA ILE A 402 16.95 -5.09 -14.19
C ILE A 402 18.07 -4.70 -13.22
N GLY A 403 19.31 -4.66 -13.71
CA GLY A 403 20.46 -4.23 -12.95
C GLY A 403 20.61 -2.70 -12.87
N LYS A 404 21.67 -2.22 -12.23
CA LYS A 404 21.89 -0.79 -11.96
C LYS A 404 22.02 0.07 -13.22
N LYS A 405 22.43 -0.52 -14.36
CA LYS A 405 22.59 0.23 -15.61
C LYS A 405 21.29 0.44 -16.39
N GLY A 406 20.19 -0.20 -15.97
CA GLY A 406 18.87 -0.07 -16.59
C GLY A 406 18.56 -1.11 -17.67
N GLU A 407 17.31 -1.07 -18.14
CA GLU A 407 16.68 -2.13 -18.96
C GLU A 407 17.46 -2.49 -20.23
N LYS A 408 18.06 -1.51 -20.90
CA LYS A 408 18.84 -1.74 -22.14
C LYS A 408 20.03 -2.70 -21.98
N PHE A 409 20.52 -2.87 -20.75
CA PHE A 409 21.62 -3.77 -20.42
C PHE A 409 21.14 -5.09 -19.79
N PHE A 410 19.84 -5.26 -19.59
CA PHE A 410 19.27 -6.52 -19.10
C PHE A 410 19.44 -7.60 -20.17
N PRO A 411 19.88 -8.82 -19.82
CA PRO A 411 20.03 -9.89 -20.80
C PRO A 411 18.69 -10.36 -21.36
N GLU A 412 18.74 -10.90 -22.57
CA GLU A 412 17.62 -11.61 -23.17
C GLU A 412 17.61 -13.05 -22.64
N PHE A 413 16.41 -13.61 -22.49
CA PHE A 413 16.19 -14.98 -22.02
C PHE A 413 15.55 -15.80 -23.15
N PRO A 414 15.90 -17.09 -23.31
CA PRO A 414 15.24 -17.94 -24.30
C PRO A 414 13.75 -18.12 -23.97
N VAL A 415 12.90 -18.26 -25.00
CA VAL A 415 11.44 -18.45 -24.84
C VAL A 415 11.09 -19.67 -23.98
N ASN A 416 11.88 -20.74 -24.09
CA ASN A 416 11.79 -21.96 -23.27
C ASN A 416 12.95 -22.09 -22.27
N GLY A 417 13.65 -20.99 -22.00
CA GLY A 417 14.81 -20.96 -21.12
C GLY A 417 14.37 -21.05 -19.67
N GLY A 418 14.50 -22.23 -19.08
CA GLY A 418 14.14 -22.46 -17.67
C GLY A 418 15.20 -21.97 -16.70
N ALA A 419 14.74 -21.33 -15.62
CA ALA A 419 15.49 -21.27 -14.38
C ALA A 419 15.36 -22.60 -13.63
N LYS A 420 16.42 -23.03 -12.96
CA LYS A 420 16.40 -24.27 -12.17
C LYS A 420 17.28 -24.17 -10.93
N TRP A 421 16.82 -24.83 -9.88
CA TRP A 421 17.62 -25.19 -8.73
C TRP A 421 18.33 -26.51 -9.00
N ASP A 422 19.53 -26.66 -8.45
CA ASP A 422 20.18 -27.96 -8.36
C ASP A 422 19.49 -28.83 -7.29
N SER A 423 19.83 -30.12 -7.24
CA SER A 423 19.22 -31.04 -6.27
C SER A 423 19.57 -30.71 -4.81
N THR A 424 20.65 -29.97 -4.56
CA THR A 424 21.05 -29.56 -3.21
C THR A 424 20.36 -28.27 -2.75
N LYS A 425 19.69 -27.55 -3.67
CA LYS A 425 19.10 -26.22 -3.46
C LYS A 425 20.11 -25.18 -2.97
N LEU A 426 21.40 -25.41 -3.22
CA LEU A 426 22.48 -24.47 -2.95
C LEU A 426 22.83 -23.65 -4.19
N GLU A 427 22.44 -24.11 -5.38
CA GLU A 427 22.73 -23.44 -6.63
C GLU A 427 21.45 -23.16 -7.41
N TRP A 428 21.34 -21.92 -7.89
CA TRP A 428 20.31 -21.53 -8.84
C TRP A 428 20.95 -21.09 -10.14
N SER A 429 20.36 -21.51 -11.25
CA SER A 429 20.84 -21.16 -12.58
C SER A 429 19.72 -20.73 -13.50
N VAL A 430 20.03 -19.79 -14.39
CA VAL A 430 19.10 -19.30 -15.41
C VAL A 430 19.79 -19.19 -16.76
N GLN A 431 19.07 -19.56 -17.81
CA GLN A 431 19.58 -19.44 -19.17
C GLN A 431 19.58 -18.00 -19.66
N VAL A 432 20.62 -17.60 -20.39
CA VAL A 432 20.78 -16.24 -20.93
C VAL A 432 21.28 -16.25 -22.37
N ILE A 433 20.92 -15.19 -23.09
CA ILE A 433 21.39 -14.91 -24.44
C ILE A 433 22.32 -13.70 -24.38
N LEU A 434 23.60 -13.93 -24.65
CA LEU A 434 24.63 -12.91 -24.67
C LEU A 434 25.06 -12.59 -26.10
N LYS A 435 25.24 -11.30 -26.38
CA LYS A 435 25.70 -10.72 -27.65
C LYS A 435 27.17 -10.32 -27.50
N PRO A 436 28.01 -10.45 -28.54
CA PRO A 436 29.38 -9.95 -28.53
C PRO A 436 29.45 -8.45 -28.30
N ASN A 437 30.55 -7.98 -27.73
CA ASN A 437 30.82 -6.55 -27.47
C ASN A 437 29.67 -5.79 -26.78
N LYS A 438 28.98 -6.44 -25.83
CA LYS A 438 27.85 -5.84 -25.11
C LYS A 438 28.10 -5.84 -23.60
N ASP A 439 27.70 -4.73 -22.98
CA ASP A 439 27.60 -4.58 -21.54
C ASP A 439 26.28 -5.18 -21.03
N TYR A 440 26.34 -5.85 -19.89
CA TYR A 440 25.19 -6.43 -19.21
C TYR A 440 25.11 -5.94 -17.76
N SER A 441 23.87 -5.80 -17.28
CA SER A 441 23.55 -5.44 -15.90
C SER A 441 22.28 -6.16 -15.48
N ILE A 442 22.41 -7.06 -14.50
CA ILE A 442 21.33 -7.88 -13.95
C ILE A 442 21.37 -7.84 -12.43
N SER A 443 20.21 -7.93 -11.79
CA SER A 443 20.09 -8.06 -10.34
C SER A 443 19.38 -9.36 -9.96
N PHE A 444 19.70 -9.84 -8.76
CA PHE A 444 19.05 -10.95 -8.06
C PHE A 444 18.39 -10.33 -6.82
N PRO A 445 17.14 -9.87 -6.95
CA PRO A 445 16.49 -9.09 -5.91
C PRO A 445 16.36 -9.88 -4.62
N ALA A 446 16.65 -9.24 -3.48
CA ALA A 446 16.64 -9.91 -2.18
C ALA A 446 15.30 -10.61 -1.88
N GLN A 447 14.19 -9.97 -2.28
CA GLN A 447 12.83 -10.47 -2.08
C GLN A 447 12.45 -11.65 -2.98
N PHE A 448 13.24 -11.97 -4.01
CA PHE A 448 12.96 -13.07 -4.94
C PHE A 448 13.53 -14.40 -4.48
N PHE A 449 14.39 -14.42 -3.48
CA PHE A 449 15.01 -15.63 -2.94
C PHE A 449 14.79 -15.71 -1.44
N LYS A 450 14.52 -16.91 -0.93
CA LYS A 450 14.31 -17.17 0.49
C LYS A 450 14.94 -18.49 0.89
N ASP A 451 15.42 -18.59 2.13
CA ASP A 451 15.75 -19.90 2.70
C ASP A 451 14.49 -20.68 3.10
N GLU A 452 14.65 -21.94 3.51
CA GLU A 452 13.54 -22.81 3.92
C GLU A 452 12.79 -22.28 5.16
N LYS A 453 13.43 -21.41 5.95
CA LYS A 453 12.82 -20.73 7.11
C LYS A 453 12.05 -19.48 6.69
N GLY A 454 12.25 -18.98 5.47
CA GLY A 454 11.58 -17.82 4.90
C GLY A 454 12.39 -16.51 4.97
N TYR A 455 13.64 -16.54 5.43
CA TYR A 455 14.51 -15.37 5.42
C TYR A 455 14.89 -15.00 3.98
N PRO A 456 14.71 -13.74 3.56
CA PRO A 456 15.13 -13.28 2.24
C PRO A 456 16.66 -13.11 2.18
N LEU A 457 17.23 -12.89 0.99
CA LEU A 457 18.65 -12.53 0.93
C LEU A 457 18.93 -11.29 1.77
N LYS A 458 20.13 -11.25 2.34
CA LYS A 458 20.60 -10.12 3.12
C LYS A 458 20.53 -8.83 2.31
N ASP A 459 21.01 -8.89 1.07
CA ASP A 459 21.05 -7.77 0.13
C ASP A 459 20.71 -8.25 -1.29
N THR A 460 20.25 -7.31 -2.13
CA THR A 460 20.12 -7.56 -3.57
C THR A 460 21.51 -7.71 -4.17
N TYR A 461 21.77 -8.85 -4.81
CA TYR A 461 23.03 -9.08 -5.51
C TYR A 461 22.96 -8.47 -6.91
N TYR A 462 23.92 -7.60 -7.24
CA TYR A 462 24.00 -6.96 -8.56
C TYR A 462 25.19 -7.52 -9.32
N LEU A 463 24.98 -7.82 -10.59
CA LEU A 463 25.96 -8.41 -11.48
C LEU A 463 26.06 -7.59 -12.78
N ASP A 464 27.19 -6.90 -12.92
CA ASP A 464 27.57 -6.19 -14.14
C ASP A 464 28.75 -6.91 -14.81
N PHE A 465 28.71 -7.11 -16.11
CA PHE A 465 29.81 -7.70 -16.87
C PHE A 465 29.78 -7.25 -18.34
N SER A 466 30.85 -7.52 -19.08
CA SER A 466 30.89 -7.27 -20.52
C SER A 466 31.43 -8.47 -21.29
N THR A 467 30.89 -8.69 -22.48
CA THR A 467 31.33 -9.76 -23.38
C THR A 467 32.50 -9.32 -24.25
N LYS A 468 33.32 -10.28 -24.70
CA LYS A 468 34.36 -10.02 -25.72
C LYS A 468 33.74 -9.88 -27.11
N GLY A 469 34.54 -9.36 -28.04
CA GLY A 469 34.25 -9.47 -29.48
C GLY A 469 34.37 -10.92 -29.96
N ASN A 470 33.93 -11.16 -31.20
CA ASN A 470 34.11 -12.45 -31.86
C ASN A 470 35.58 -12.83 -32.00
#